data_AF-A0A2W2D245-F1
#
_entry.id   AF-A0A2W2D245-F1
#
_cell.length_a   1.000
_cell.length_b   1.000
_cell.length_c   1.000
_cell.angle_alpha   90.00
_cell.angle_beta   90.00
_cell.angle_gamma   90.00
#
_symmetry.space_group_name_H-M   'P 1'
#
loop_
_entity.id
_entity.type
_entity.pdbx_description
1 polymer ?
#
loop_
_entity_poly.entity_id
_entity_poly.type
_entity_poly.pdbx_seq_one_letter_code
_entity_poly.pdbx_strand_id
1 'polypeptide(L)'
;MTDVDRQQAADAFLMLLDEATRRVGDSWFLLRYSTLGATAPQETYRERVYCYELYHQIRVLSDTKLGEAAGAPTYLLSGEIDKAGLHAVTDKGLHKPDLLWHEPGNWQRNAVVVEVKTASGLTTDGLSKDLQTLGAFVDADERGYEYGVLLVYGDMAEKELRADVLRVAVDLQKAPDPQTPDKVRLSENARRRIHLLWHPQAGRGTKDLGTLER
;
A
#
# COMPACT_ATOMS: atom_id res chain seq x y z
N MET A 1 21.37 0.91 -19.27
CA MET A 1 20.27 0.61 -18.34
C MET A 1 19.69 -0.73 -18.75
N THR A 2 19.63 -1.68 -17.84
CA THR A 2 18.93 -2.95 -18.03
C THR A 2 17.44 -2.63 -18.11
N ASP A 3 16.73 -3.13 -19.12
CA ASP A 3 15.27 -2.99 -19.20
C ASP A 3 14.66 -3.92 -18.13
N VAL A 4 14.23 -3.33 -17.01
CA VAL A 4 13.59 -4.04 -15.90
C VAL A 4 12.10 -4.15 -16.22
N ASP A 5 11.60 -5.38 -16.35
CA ASP A 5 10.17 -5.59 -16.59
C ASP A 5 9.33 -5.29 -15.34
N ARG A 6 7.99 -5.26 -15.48
CA ARG A 6 7.11 -4.89 -14.36
C ARG A 6 7.20 -5.85 -13.18
N GLN A 7 7.49 -7.13 -13.43
CA GLN A 7 7.59 -8.17 -12.41
C GLN A 7 8.86 -7.97 -11.60
N GLN A 8 9.99 -7.84 -12.29
CA GLN A 8 11.28 -7.53 -11.67
C GLN A 8 11.23 -6.21 -10.89
N ALA A 9 10.59 -5.18 -11.44
CA ALA A 9 10.41 -3.89 -10.77
C ALA A 9 9.56 -4.04 -9.50
N ALA A 10 8.49 -4.85 -9.53
CA ALA A 10 7.63 -5.08 -8.39
C ALA A 10 8.32 -5.86 -7.26
N ASP A 11 9.05 -6.94 -7.61
CA ASP A 11 9.86 -7.72 -6.68
C ASP A 11 10.90 -6.84 -5.97
N ALA A 12 11.64 -6.05 -6.74
CA ALA A 12 12.65 -5.15 -6.20
C ALA A 12 12.04 -3.96 -5.42
N PHE A 13 10.84 -3.52 -5.77
CA PHE A 13 10.13 -2.48 -5.02
C PHE A 13 9.79 -2.95 -3.60
N LEU A 14 9.45 -4.22 -3.37
CA LEU A 14 9.19 -4.72 -2.00
C LEU A 14 10.43 -4.59 -1.11
N MET A 15 11.64 -4.85 -1.65
CA MET A 15 12.91 -4.64 -0.94
C MET A 15 13.19 -3.15 -0.70
N LEU A 16 12.89 -2.31 -1.69
CA LEU A 16 13.01 -0.86 -1.58
C LEU A 16 12.08 -0.31 -0.50
N LEU A 17 10.83 -0.80 -0.46
CA LEU A 17 9.83 -0.42 0.54
C LEU A 17 10.26 -0.84 1.95
N ASP A 18 10.79 -2.05 2.13
CA ASP A 18 11.36 -2.48 3.41
C ASP A 18 12.46 -1.53 3.90
N GLU A 19 13.43 -1.20 3.04
CA GLU A 19 14.50 -0.27 3.38
C GLU A 19 13.97 1.15 3.64
N ALA A 20 12.95 1.60 2.91
CA ALA A 20 12.31 2.89 3.16
C ALA A 20 11.67 2.95 4.56
N THR A 21 10.99 1.87 4.98
CA THR A 21 10.39 1.80 6.33
C THR A 21 11.44 1.84 7.44
N ARG A 22 12.62 1.22 7.23
CA ARG A 22 13.76 1.31 8.18
C ARG A 22 14.24 2.73 8.42
N ARG A 23 13.98 3.64 7.49
CA ARG A 23 14.41 5.04 7.56
C ARG A 23 13.36 5.97 8.14
N VAL A 24 12.12 5.50 8.34
CA VAL A 24 11.07 6.28 8.99
C VAL A 24 11.40 6.42 10.47
N GLY A 25 11.72 7.65 10.88
CA GLY A 25 12.03 7.97 12.28
C GLY A 25 10.80 8.11 13.18
N ASP A 26 11.02 8.06 14.49
CA ASP A 26 9.97 8.09 15.52
C ASP A 26 8.96 9.24 15.35
N SER A 27 9.44 10.44 15.01
CA SER A 27 8.58 11.64 14.89
C SER A 27 7.61 11.59 13.71
N TRP A 28 7.89 10.76 12.71
CA TRP A 28 7.03 10.53 11.56
C TRP A 28 6.15 9.29 11.72
N PHE A 29 6.64 8.32 12.49
CA PHE A 29 5.90 7.11 12.84
C PHE A 29 4.80 7.38 13.88
N LEU A 30 5.13 8.10 14.95
CA LEU A 30 4.20 8.44 16.03
C LEU A 30 4.30 9.94 16.32
N LEU A 31 3.29 10.68 15.85
CA LEU A 31 3.30 12.14 15.93
C LEU A 31 3.12 12.60 17.38
N ARG A 32 4.08 13.39 17.85
CA ARG A 32 3.98 14.11 19.12
C ARG A 32 3.29 15.45 18.91
N TYR A 33 2.28 15.74 19.71
CA TYR A 33 1.55 17.02 19.70
C TYR A 33 1.21 17.46 21.12
N SER A 34 0.78 18.71 21.28
CA SER A 34 0.33 19.26 22.56
C SER A 34 -0.99 19.99 22.35
N THR A 35 -1.88 19.90 23.33
CA THR A 35 -3.17 20.61 23.35
C THR A 35 -3.14 21.69 24.45
N LEU A 36 -3.97 22.73 24.31
CA LEU A 36 -4.03 23.80 25.29
C LEU A 36 -4.38 23.24 26.68
N GLY A 37 -3.49 23.44 27.66
CA GLY A 37 -3.65 22.93 29.02
C GLY A 37 -3.10 21.53 29.27
N ALA A 38 -2.49 20.87 28.27
CA ALA A 38 -1.79 19.60 28.48
C ALA A 38 -0.53 19.80 29.33
N THR A 39 -0.34 18.93 30.32
CA THR A 39 0.84 18.92 31.21
C THR A 39 1.99 18.07 30.67
N ALA A 40 1.77 17.30 29.60
CA ALA A 40 2.76 16.49 28.91
C ALA A 40 2.43 16.38 27.41
N PRO A 41 3.41 16.07 26.53
CA PRO A 41 3.16 15.75 25.13
C PRO A 41 2.22 14.55 24.97
N GLN A 42 1.35 14.61 23.97
CA GLN A 42 0.47 13.52 23.55
C GLN A 42 1.03 12.88 22.28
N GLU A 43 0.71 11.61 22.04
CA GLU A 43 1.18 10.84 20.90
C GLU A 43 0.00 10.26 20.12
N THR A 44 0.10 10.26 18.80
CA THR A 44 -0.96 9.73 17.94
C THR A 44 -0.43 9.32 16.57
N TYR A 45 -0.94 8.23 16.03
CA TYR A 45 -0.67 7.85 14.65
C TYR A 45 -1.39 8.82 13.69
N ARG A 46 -0.68 9.22 12.64
CA ARG A 46 -1.21 10.06 11.56
C ARG A 46 -0.77 9.50 10.22
N GLU A 47 -1.69 8.82 9.56
CA GLU A 47 -1.44 8.12 8.29
C GLU A 47 -0.75 9.02 7.26
N ARG A 48 -1.28 10.23 7.02
CA ARG A 48 -0.66 11.18 6.07
C ARG A 48 0.77 11.59 6.43
N VAL A 49 1.07 11.76 7.73
CA VAL A 49 2.42 12.13 8.18
C VAL A 49 3.40 11.00 7.90
N TYR A 50 2.99 9.77 8.20
CA TYR A 50 3.76 8.58 7.90
C TYR A 50 3.94 8.38 6.39
N CYS A 51 2.87 8.51 5.60
CA CYS A 51 2.92 8.36 4.14
C CYS A 51 3.86 9.37 3.47
N TYR A 52 3.90 10.62 3.94
CA TYR A 52 4.81 11.62 3.41
C TYR A 52 6.28 11.30 3.68
N GLU A 53 6.59 10.84 4.89
CA GLU A 53 7.95 10.41 5.20
C GLU A 53 8.33 9.15 4.40
N LEU A 54 7.43 8.18 4.32
CA LEU A 54 7.65 6.98 3.52
C LEU A 54 7.88 7.32 2.04
N TYR A 55 7.06 8.22 1.47
CA TYR A 55 7.23 8.73 0.11
C TYR A 55 8.62 9.36 -0.06
N HIS A 56 9.03 10.21 0.88
CA HIS A 56 10.35 10.85 0.86
C HIS A 56 11.48 9.81 0.86
N GLN A 57 11.42 8.80 1.74
CA GLN A 57 12.46 7.78 1.84
C GLN A 57 12.55 6.91 0.57
N ILE A 58 11.40 6.54 -0.03
CA ILE A 58 11.37 5.83 -1.31
C ILE A 58 12.00 6.67 -2.42
N ARG A 59 11.70 7.99 -2.47
CA ARG A 59 12.30 8.90 -3.46
C ARG A 59 13.82 9.01 -3.30
N VAL A 60 14.32 9.14 -2.08
CA VAL A 60 15.77 9.15 -1.80
C VAL A 60 16.42 7.83 -2.25
N LEU A 61 15.78 6.70 -1.94
CA LEU A 61 16.28 5.38 -2.32
C LEU A 61 16.22 5.12 -3.83
N SER A 62 15.34 5.81 -4.56
CA SER A 62 15.23 5.71 -6.02
C SER A 62 16.52 6.11 -6.74
N ASP A 63 17.35 6.96 -6.13
CA ASP A 63 18.62 7.43 -6.70
C ASP A 63 19.83 6.54 -6.29
N THR A 64 19.56 5.36 -5.74
CA THR A 64 20.57 4.38 -5.29
C THR A 64 20.54 3.11 -6.14
N LYS A 65 21.47 2.18 -5.87
CA LYS A 65 21.46 0.84 -6.50
C LYS A 65 20.19 0.04 -6.22
N LEU A 66 19.54 0.29 -5.08
CA LEU A 66 18.26 -0.34 -4.76
C LEU A 66 17.14 0.23 -5.65
N GLY A 67 17.15 1.54 -5.89
CA GLY A 67 16.26 2.21 -6.84
C GLY A 67 16.46 1.75 -8.28
N GLU A 68 17.72 1.67 -8.73
CA GLU A 68 18.06 1.12 -10.06
C GLU A 68 17.55 -0.31 -10.23
N ALA A 69 17.70 -1.16 -9.20
CA ALA A 69 17.16 -2.52 -9.21
C ALA A 69 15.64 -2.55 -9.29
N ALA A 70 14.95 -1.58 -8.68
CA ALA A 70 13.50 -1.38 -8.77
C ALA A 70 13.05 -0.67 -10.06
N GLY A 71 13.94 -0.44 -11.02
CA GLY A 71 13.61 0.13 -12.32
C GLY A 71 13.69 1.66 -12.41
N ALA A 72 14.19 2.36 -11.39
CA ALA A 72 14.44 3.80 -11.48
C ALA A 72 15.57 4.11 -12.48
N PRO A 73 15.53 5.25 -13.20
CA PRO A 73 14.51 6.30 -13.13
C PRO A 73 13.30 6.08 -14.05
N THR A 74 13.20 4.93 -14.72
CA THR A 74 12.06 4.62 -15.61
C THR A 74 10.78 4.43 -14.81
N TYR A 75 10.84 3.65 -13.74
CA TYR A 75 9.78 3.56 -12.75
C TYR A 75 9.91 4.71 -11.75
N LEU A 76 8.78 5.37 -11.49
CA LEU A 76 8.67 6.55 -10.66
C LEU A 76 7.60 6.35 -9.59
N LEU A 77 7.84 7.00 -8.44
CA LEU A 77 6.89 7.03 -7.33
C LEU A 77 5.91 8.20 -7.51
N SER A 78 4.64 7.86 -7.58
CA SER A 78 3.52 8.82 -7.58
C SER A 78 2.71 8.66 -6.30
N GLY A 79 2.25 9.77 -5.71
CA GLY A 79 1.38 9.78 -4.53
C GLY A 79 0.07 10.51 -4.83
N GLU A 80 -1.03 10.08 -4.21
CA GLU A 80 -2.37 10.72 -4.25
C GLU A 80 -2.81 11.18 -5.66
N ILE A 81 -2.67 10.34 -6.70
CA ILE A 81 -3.15 10.69 -8.04
C ILE A 81 -4.65 11.00 -8.00
N ASP A 82 -5.07 12.09 -8.65
CA ASP A 82 -6.46 12.50 -8.65
C ASP A 82 -7.38 11.51 -9.40
N LYS A 83 -8.70 11.68 -9.26
CA LYS A 83 -9.68 10.77 -9.90
C LYS A 83 -9.57 10.79 -11.42
N ALA A 84 -9.16 11.92 -12.01
CA ALA A 84 -9.10 12.09 -13.46
C ALA A 84 -7.98 11.23 -14.07
N GLY A 85 -6.83 11.14 -13.41
CA GLY A 85 -5.73 10.25 -13.81
C GLY A 85 -6.02 8.76 -13.61
N LEU A 86 -6.89 8.41 -12.65
CA LEU A 86 -7.17 7.02 -12.26
C LEU A 86 -8.27 6.33 -13.09
N HIS A 87 -9.04 7.09 -13.89
CA HIS A 87 -9.94 6.53 -14.90
C HIS A 87 -9.22 5.63 -15.92
N ALA A 88 -7.91 5.87 -16.10
CA ALA A 88 -7.09 5.06 -16.98
C ALA A 88 -6.82 3.65 -16.44
N VAL A 89 -6.99 3.38 -15.14
CA VAL A 89 -6.67 2.07 -14.54
C VAL A 89 -7.89 1.41 -13.90
N THR A 90 -8.72 2.17 -13.16
CA THR A 90 -9.91 1.62 -12.50
C THR A 90 -11.18 2.17 -13.14
N ASP A 91 -12.20 1.32 -13.26
CA ASP A 91 -13.50 1.74 -13.77
C ASP A 91 -14.04 2.90 -12.94
N LYS A 92 -14.32 4.01 -13.63
CA LYS A 92 -14.85 5.27 -13.07
C LYS A 92 -13.93 6.00 -12.07
N GLY A 93 -12.65 5.64 -11.93
CA GLY A 93 -11.69 6.40 -11.11
C GLY A 93 -12.14 6.57 -9.65
N LEU A 94 -12.86 5.56 -9.13
CA LEU A 94 -13.49 5.60 -7.81
C LEU A 94 -12.50 5.33 -6.68
N HIS A 95 -11.41 4.64 -6.98
CA HIS A 95 -10.38 4.23 -6.04
C HIS A 95 -9.18 5.17 -6.11
N LYS A 96 -8.62 5.54 -4.95
CA LYS A 96 -7.47 6.45 -4.83
C LYS A 96 -6.43 5.81 -3.92
N PRO A 97 -5.39 5.16 -4.48
CA PRO A 97 -4.34 4.58 -3.68
C PRO A 97 -3.42 5.65 -3.13
N ASP A 98 -2.73 5.32 -2.05
CA ASP A 98 -1.78 6.24 -1.41
C ASP A 98 -0.53 6.42 -2.27
N LEU A 99 0.05 5.32 -2.76
CA LEU A 99 1.28 5.32 -3.56
C LEU A 99 1.18 4.39 -4.77
N LEU A 100 1.90 4.76 -5.82
CA LEU A 100 2.07 3.99 -7.05
C LEU A 100 3.54 3.97 -7.47
N TRP A 101 4.02 2.81 -7.87
CA TRP A 101 5.32 2.61 -8.52
C TRP A 101 5.07 2.11 -9.95
N HIS A 102 5.33 2.96 -10.94
CA HIS A 102 5.01 2.70 -12.35
C HIS A 102 5.90 3.49 -13.32
N GLU A 103 5.85 3.18 -14.60
CA GLU A 103 6.39 4.04 -15.67
C GLU A 103 5.30 5.00 -16.17
N PRO A 104 5.38 6.31 -15.88
CA PRO A 104 4.34 7.25 -16.30
C PRO A 104 4.21 7.31 -17.82
N GLY A 105 2.96 7.26 -18.31
CA GLY A 105 2.66 7.26 -19.74
C GLY A 105 2.70 5.87 -20.40
N ASN A 106 3.07 4.82 -19.66
CA ASN A 106 3.12 3.46 -20.17
C ASN A 106 2.23 2.51 -19.36
N TRP A 107 1.03 2.24 -19.88
CA TRP A 107 0.02 1.43 -19.20
C TRP A 107 0.41 -0.05 -19.01
N GLN A 108 1.40 -0.55 -19.75
CA GLN A 108 1.90 -1.93 -19.61
C GLN A 108 2.89 -2.08 -18.44
N ARG A 109 3.37 -0.97 -17.88
CA ARG A 109 4.50 -0.90 -16.93
C ARG A 109 4.04 -0.37 -15.58
N ASN A 110 2.97 -0.96 -15.04
CA ASN A 110 2.46 -0.72 -13.69
C ASN A 110 2.98 -1.80 -12.72
N ALA A 111 3.88 -1.44 -11.80
CA ALA A 111 4.53 -2.41 -10.91
C ALA A 111 3.78 -2.58 -9.59
N VAL A 112 3.71 -1.56 -8.74
CA VAL A 112 3.12 -1.70 -7.40
C VAL A 112 2.11 -0.60 -7.07
N VAL A 113 0.96 -0.98 -6.53
CA VAL A 113 -0.01 -0.09 -5.88
C VAL A 113 0.00 -0.33 -4.38
N VAL A 114 0.00 0.75 -3.58
CA VAL A 114 0.10 0.65 -2.11
C VAL A 114 -1.04 1.41 -1.44
N GLU A 115 -1.66 0.76 -0.46
CA GLU A 115 -2.55 1.34 0.55
C GLU A 115 -1.86 1.26 1.91
N VAL A 116 -1.85 2.36 2.65
CA VAL A 116 -1.19 2.49 3.95
C VAL A 116 -2.22 2.71 5.03
N LYS A 117 -2.19 1.90 6.10
CA LYS A 117 -3.13 2.05 7.23
C LYS A 117 -2.43 2.06 8.57
N THR A 118 -2.96 2.84 9.50
CA THR A 118 -2.58 2.73 10.92
C THR A 118 -3.19 1.46 11.53
N ALA A 119 -2.43 0.74 12.35
CA ALA A 119 -2.92 -0.45 13.04
C ALA A 119 -4.12 -0.13 13.97
N SER A 120 -4.07 1.02 14.66
CA SER A 120 -5.17 1.50 15.51
C SER A 120 -6.42 1.97 14.74
N GLY A 121 -6.30 2.21 13.44
CA GLY A 121 -7.37 2.70 12.57
C GLY A 121 -8.05 1.62 11.75
N LEU A 122 -7.65 0.35 11.92
CA LEU A 122 -8.23 -0.76 11.18
C LEU A 122 -9.69 -0.99 11.59
N THR A 123 -10.57 -0.93 10.59
CA THR A 123 -11.98 -1.29 10.72
C THR A 123 -12.34 -2.25 9.59
N THR A 124 -13.34 -3.11 9.80
CA THR A 124 -13.83 -4.03 8.76
C THR A 124 -14.20 -3.28 7.47
N ASP A 125 -14.89 -2.15 7.59
CA ASP A 125 -15.31 -1.34 6.44
C ASP A 125 -14.14 -0.63 5.76
N GLY A 126 -13.17 -0.12 6.52
CA GLY A 126 -11.94 0.47 5.99
C GLY A 126 -11.14 -0.56 5.21
N LEU A 127 -10.81 -1.69 5.86
CA LEU A 127 -10.13 -2.82 5.22
C LEU A 127 -10.87 -3.30 3.97
N SER A 128 -12.20 -3.39 4.01
CA SER A 128 -12.98 -3.79 2.84
C SER A 128 -12.76 -2.84 1.66
N LYS A 129 -12.79 -1.53 1.91
CA LYS A 129 -12.56 -0.52 0.88
C LYS A 129 -11.14 -0.55 0.34
N ASP A 130 -10.15 -0.69 1.23
CA ASP A 130 -8.73 -0.71 0.83
C ASP A 130 -8.42 -1.96 0.01
N LEU A 131 -8.92 -3.13 0.41
CA LEU A 131 -8.76 -4.37 -0.34
C LEU A 131 -9.50 -4.33 -1.68
N GLN A 132 -10.68 -3.71 -1.75
CA GLN A 132 -11.37 -3.47 -3.03
C GLN A 132 -10.60 -2.52 -3.93
N THR A 133 -9.98 -1.48 -3.39
CA THR A 133 -9.08 -0.59 -4.13
C THR A 133 -7.92 -1.38 -4.70
N LEU A 134 -7.16 -2.10 -3.88
CA LEU A 134 -6.03 -2.91 -4.34
C LEU A 134 -6.46 -3.94 -5.40
N GLY A 135 -7.59 -4.63 -5.17
CA GLY A 135 -8.15 -5.59 -6.12
C GLY A 135 -8.48 -4.94 -7.47
N ALA A 136 -9.13 -3.77 -7.46
CA ALA A 136 -9.47 -3.04 -8.68
C ALA A 136 -8.24 -2.64 -9.50
N PHE A 137 -7.11 -2.33 -8.86
CA PHE A 137 -5.86 -2.00 -9.56
C PHE A 137 -5.11 -3.25 -10.06
N VAL A 138 -5.11 -4.33 -9.29
CA VAL A 138 -4.41 -5.57 -9.64
C VAL A 138 -5.13 -6.33 -10.76
N ASP A 139 -6.46 -6.34 -10.73
CA ASP A 139 -7.29 -7.05 -11.71
C ASP A 139 -7.65 -6.23 -12.95
N ALA A 140 -7.10 -5.02 -13.10
CA ALA A 140 -7.42 -4.10 -14.20
C ALA A 140 -6.86 -4.55 -15.57
N ASP A 141 -7.36 -5.62 -16.17
CA ASP A 141 -7.00 -6.12 -17.52
C ASP A 141 -5.50 -5.92 -17.87
N GLU A 142 -5.19 -5.40 -19.07
CA GLU A 142 -3.81 -5.17 -19.50
C GLU A 142 -3.12 -4.00 -18.80
N ARG A 143 -3.87 -3.24 -17.98
CA ARG A 143 -3.43 -2.05 -17.25
C ARG A 143 -3.15 -2.34 -15.77
N GLY A 144 -3.30 -3.61 -15.38
CA GLY A 144 -3.20 -4.06 -14.00
C GLY A 144 -1.81 -3.85 -13.43
N TYR A 145 -1.77 -3.53 -12.15
CA TYR A 145 -0.52 -3.51 -11.39
C TYR A 145 -0.04 -4.93 -11.14
N GLU A 146 1.28 -5.11 -11.06
CA GLU A 146 1.85 -6.41 -10.74
C GLU A 146 1.48 -6.82 -9.32
N TYR A 147 1.74 -5.96 -8.34
CA TYR A 147 1.41 -6.19 -6.93
C TYR A 147 0.52 -5.11 -6.35
N GLY A 148 -0.38 -5.55 -5.48
CA GLY A 148 -1.00 -4.69 -4.47
C GLY A 148 -0.28 -4.87 -3.14
N VAL A 149 -0.14 -3.80 -2.38
CA VAL A 149 0.45 -3.85 -1.03
C VAL A 149 -0.49 -3.16 -0.07
N LEU A 150 -0.95 -3.90 0.95
CA LEU A 150 -1.53 -3.31 2.14
C LEU A 150 -0.42 -3.20 3.19
N LEU A 151 0.08 -1.98 3.39
CA LEU A 151 1.09 -1.68 4.40
C LEU A 151 0.40 -1.16 5.67
N VAL A 152 0.42 -1.97 6.73
CA VAL A 152 -0.07 -1.55 8.04
C VAL A 152 1.09 -1.12 8.91
N TYR A 153 0.98 -0.01 9.62
CA TYR A 153 2.02 0.45 10.54
C TYR A 153 1.47 0.78 11.93
N GLY A 154 2.31 0.59 12.94
CA GLY A 154 1.98 0.81 14.35
C GLY A 154 1.81 -0.48 15.14
N ASP A 155 1.53 -0.29 16.43
CA ASP A 155 1.48 -1.38 17.42
C ASP A 155 0.20 -2.23 17.27
N MET A 156 0.38 -3.53 17.04
CA MET A 156 -0.65 -4.56 16.96
C MET A 156 0.00 -5.93 17.02
N ALA A 157 -0.72 -6.97 17.46
CA ALA A 157 -0.20 -8.32 17.36
C ALA A 157 -0.24 -8.84 15.91
N GLU A 158 0.89 -9.36 15.43
CA GLU A 158 1.05 -9.89 14.07
C GLU A 158 -0.05 -10.89 13.66
N LYS A 159 -0.40 -11.80 14.58
CA LYS A 159 -1.43 -12.83 14.35
C LYS A 159 -2.83 -12.22 14.24
N GLU A 160 -3.12 -11.19 15.04
CA GLU A 160 -4.41 -10.49 15.02
C GLU A 160 -4.56 -9.73 13.70
N LEU A 161 -3.54 -8.96 13.32
CA LEU A 161 -3.49 -8.26 12.05
C LEU A 161 -3.75 -9.21 10.87
N ARG A 162 -2.99 -10.31 10.80
CA ARG A 162 -3.16 -11.29 9.72
C ARG A 162 -4.55 -11.90 9.72
N ALA A 163 -5.08 -12.27 10.89
CA ALA A 163 -6.39 -12.88 10.99
C ALA A 163 -7.52 -11.93 10.56
N ASP A 164 -7.45 -10.65 10.95
CA ASP A 164 -8.46 -9.65 10.58
C ASP A 164 -8.46 -9.37 9.08
N VAL A 165 -7.30 -9.16 8.48
CA VAL A 165 -7.20 -8.92 7.03
C VAL A 165 -7.69 -10.13 6.23
N LEU A 166 -7.29 -11.35 6.62
CA LEU A 166 -7.74 -12.57 5.93
C LEU A 166 -9.25 -12.81 6.08
N ARG A 167 -9.82 -12.50 7.25
CA ARG A 167 -11.26 -12.60 7.48
C ARG A 167 -12.02 -11.69 6.50
N VAL A 168 -11.61 -10.43 6.39
CA VAL A 168 -12.21 -9.48 5.46
C VAL A 168 -12.01 -9.92 4.01
N ALA A 169 -10.81 -10.37 3.63
CA ALA A 169 -10.53 -10.86 2.28
C ALA A 169 -11.42 -12.03 1.88
N VAL A 170 -11.70 -12.97 2.81
CA VAL A 170 -12.61 -14.10 2.59
C VAL A 170 -14.07 -13.62 2.47
N ASP A 171 -14.49 -12.67 3.30
CA ASP A 171 -15.84 -12.12 3.24
C ASP A 171 -16.10 -11.40 1.91
N LEU A 172 -15.11 -10.73 1.34
CA LEU A 172 -15.17 -10.10 0.02
C LEU A 172 -15.22 -11.08 -1.17
N GLN A 173 -15.02 -12.39 -0.95
CA GLN A 173 -15.24 -13.40 -1.98
C GLN A 173 -16.70 -13.83 -2.11
N LYS A 174 -17.49 -13.64 -1.05
CA LYS A 174 -18.89 -14.06 -1.00
C LYS A 174 -19.69 -13.25 -2.03
N ALA A 175 -20.81 -13.84 -2.50
CA ALA A 175 -21.65 -13.17 -3.48
C ALA A 175 -22.09 -11.77 -2.98
N PRO A 176 -22.17 -10.76 -3.86
CA PRO A 176 -22.58 -9.43 -3.44
C PRO A 176 -23.93 -9.53 -2.76
N ASP A 177 -24.07 -8.83 -1.64
CA ASP A 177 -25.36 -8.62 -1.01
C ASP A 177 -26.31 -8.03 -2.08
N PRO A 178 -27.49 -8.63 -2.32
CA PRO A 178 -28.48 -8.08 -3.24
C PRO A 178 -28.83 -6.61 -2.97
N GLN A 179 -28.58 -6.13 -1.75
CA GLN A 179 -28.79 -4.73 -1.35
C GLN A 179 -27.59 -3.81 -1.65
N THR A 180 -26.40 -4.34 -1.96
CA THR A 180 -25.19 -3.57 -2.33
C THR A 180 -24.47 -4.17 -3.54
N PRO A 181 -25.07 -4.10 -4.75
CA PRO A 181 -24.51 -4.71 -5.96
C PRO A 181 -23.18 -4.10 -6.43
N ASP A 182 -22.82 -2.91 -5.93
CA ASP A 182 -21.58 -2.20 -6.29
C ASP A 182 -20.34 -2.68 -5.50
N LYS A 183 -20.47 -3.60 -4.54
CA LYS A 183 -19.31 -4.15 -3.83
C LYS A 183 -18.55 -5.09 -4.77
N VAL A 184 -17.43 -4.58 -5.31
CA VAL A 184 -16.47 -5.35 -6.11
C VAL A 184 -15.97 -6.54 -5.27
N ARG A 185 -16.04 -7.74 -5.86
CA ARG A 185 -15.48 -8.96 -5.25
C ARG A 185 -13.97 -8.92 -5.31
N LEU A 186 -13.32 -9.46 -4.28
CA LEU A 186 -11.88 -9.69 -4.33
C LEU A 186 -11.62 -11.01 -5.07
N SER A 187 -11.05 -10.94 -6.27
CA SER A 187 -10.79 -12.12 -7.09
C SER A 187 -9.70 -13.02 -6.48
N GLU A 188 -9.61 -14.27 -6.94
CA GLU A 188 -8.49 -15.14 -6.55
C GLU A 188 -7.15 -14.56 -7.01
N ASN A 189 -7.08 -14.00 -8.22
CA ASN A 189 -5.88 -13.37 -8.77
C ASN A 189 -5.38 -12.21 -7.87
N ALA A 190 -6.28 -11.30 -7.50
CA ALA A 190 -5.96 -10.23 -6.56
C ALA A 190 -5.43 -10.78 -5.23
N ARG A 191 -6.04 -11.83 -4.67
CA ARG A 191 -5.56 -12.42 -3.41
C ARG A 191 -4.15 -12.99 -3.49
N ARG A 192 -3.74 -13.52 -4.65
CA ARG A 192 -2.38 -14.02 -4.87
C ARG A 192 -1.33 -12.92 -4.98
N ARG A 193 -1.74 -11.73 -5.41
CA ARG A 193 -0.85 -10.61 -5.77
C ARG A 193 -0.94 -9.43 -4.82
N ILE A 194 -1.85 -9.46 -3.85
CA ILE A 194 -1.91 -8.49 -2.76
C ILE A 194 -1.08 -9.02 -1.59
N HIS A 195 0.00 -8.31 -1.28
CA HIS A 195 0.89 -8.56 -0.15
C HIS A 195 0.42 -7.78 1.09
N LEU A 196 0.44 -8.44 2.25
CA LEU A 196 0.21 -7.80 3.55
C LEU A 196 1.56 -7.57 4.23
N LEU A 197 1.94 -6.30 4.37
CA LEU A 197 3.17 -5.91 5.05
C LEU A 197 2.84 -5.20 6.36
N TRP A 198 3.64 -5.45 7.39
CA TRP A 198 3.48 -4.80 8.69
C TRP A 198 4.77 -4.11 9.13
N HIS A 199 4.70 -2.81 9.39
CA HIS A 199 5.79 -2.01 9.97
C HIS A 199 5.51 -1.75 11.46
N PRO A 200 6.06 -2.59 12.37
CA PRO A 200 5.64 -2.61 13.78
C PRO A 200 6.15 -1.41 14.59
N GLN A 201 7.30 -0.86 14.20
CA GLN A 201 8.03 0.12 14.97
C GLN A 201 8.93 0.93 14.06
N ALA A 202 9.02 2.24 14.28
CA ALA A 202 9.97 3.13 13.63
C ALA A 202 11.41 2.57 13.61
N GLY A 203 12.15 2.90 12.55
CA GLY A 203 13.52 2.44 12.37
C GLY A 203 13.68 0.94 12.07
N ARG A 204 12.58 0.20 11.87
CA ARG A 204 12.58 -1.23 11.52
C ARG A 204 12.08 -1.43 10.11
N GLY A 205 12.46 -2.57 9.54
CA GLY A 205 11.87 -3.02 8.28
C GLY A 205 10.45 -3.52 8.48
N THR A 206 9.78 -3.73 7.37
CA THR A 206 8.52 -4.45 7.33
C THR A 206 8.70 -5.92 7.68
N LYS A 207 7.65 -6.52 8.22
CA LYS A 207 7.44 -7.96 8.23
C LYS A 207 6.48 -8.31 7.10
N ASP A 208 6.88 -9.24 6.24
CA ASP A 208 6.01 -9.81 5.23
C ASP A 208 5.11 -10.87 5.87
N LEU A 209 3.80 -10.63 5.88
CA LEU A 209 2.79 -11.54 6.42
C LEU A 209 2.18 -12.44 5.34
N GLY A 210 2.80 -12.46 4.17
CA GLY A 210 2.39 -13.18 2.99
C GLY A 210 1.32 -12.45 2.19
N THR A 211 0.79 -13.17 1.21
CA THR A 211 -0.32 -12.69 0.39
C THR A 211 -1.65 -12.94 1.10
N LEU A 212 -2.75 -12.53 0.46
CA LEU A 212 -4.10 -12.79 0.98
C LEU A 212 -4.59 -14.21 0.68
N GLU A 213 -3.72 -15.10 0.18
CA GLU A 213 -3.97 -16.53 0.18
C GLU A 213 -3.96 -17.09 1.61
N ARG A 214 -4.74 -18.16 1.80
CA ARG A 214 -4.86 -18.83 3.10
C ARG A 214 -3.66 -19.74 3.33
#